data_AF-A0A0J6VPP7-F1
#
_entry.id   AF-A0A0J6VPP7-F1
#
_cell.length_a   1.000
_cell.length_b   1.000
_cell.length_c   1.000
_cell.angle_alpha   90.00
_cell.angle_beta   90.00
_cell.angle_gamma   90.00
#
_symmetry.space_group_name_H-M   'P 1'
#
loop_
_entity.id
_entity.type
_entity.pdbx_description
1 polymer ?
#
loop_
_entity_poly.entity_id
_entity_poly.type
_entity_poly.pdbx_seq_one_letter_code
_entity_poly.pdbx_strand_id
1 'polypeptide(L)' 'MSDVGPWAVTAANKFREVARTTENPTTKSLAEGLVALAEAVRGLAQES' A
#
# COMPACT_ATOMS: atom_id res chain seq x y z
N MET A 1 19.84 1.36 -7.18
CA MET A 1 18.73 1.00 -6.27
C MET A 1 17.54 0.65 -7.11
N SER A 2 16.92 -0.51 -6.90
CA SER A 2 15.66 -0.87 -7.55
C SER A 2 14.61 0.19 -7.20
N ASP A 3 13.93 0.72 -8.21
CA ASP A 3 13.04 1.87 -8.07
C ASP A 3 11.86 1.55 -7.12
N VAL A 4 11.91 2.08 -5.90
CA VAL A 4 10.95 1.76 -4.82
C VAL A 4 9.60 2.46 -5.08
N GLY A 5 9.59 3.58 -5.82
CA GLY A 5 8.38 4.32 -6.16
C GLY A 5 7.34 3.50 -6.93
N PRO A 6 7.69 2.90 -8.10
CA PRO A 6 6.79 2.06 -8.87
C PRO A 6 6.25 0.84 -8.11
N TRP A 7 7.08 0.22 -7.26
CA TRP A 7 6.66 -0.87 -6.39
C TRP A 7 5.61 -0.39 -5.39
N ALA A 8 5.87 0.73 -4.71
CA ALA A 8 5.00 1.26 -3.67
C ALA A 8 3.61 1.63 -4.21
N VAL A 9 3.54 2.21 -5.42
CA VAL A 9 2.27 2.49 -6.11
C VAL A 9 1.50 1.19 -6.39
N THR A 10 2.20 0.18 -6.91
CA THR A 10 1.57 -1.12 -7.23
C THR A 10 1.06 -1.82 -5.97
N ALA A 11 1.84 -1.81 -4.89
CA ALA A 11 1.47 -2.38 -3.61
C ALA A 11 0.23 -1.68 -3.04
N ALA A 12 0.23 -0.35 -2.99
CA ALA A 12 -0.91 0.44 -2.51
C ALA A 12 -2.19 0.11 -3.31
N ASN A 13 -2.11 0.01 -4.64
CA ASN A 13 -3.27 -0.32 -5.47
C ASN A 13 -3.84 -1.71 -5.15
N LYS A 14 -2.98 -2.72 -5.00
CA LYS A 14 -3.42 -4.09 -4.63
C LYS A 14 -4.07 -4.13 -3.26
N PHE A 15 -3.49 -3.47 -2.26
CA PHE A 15 -4.09 -3.43 -0.93
C PHE A 15 -5.40 -2.64 -0.90
N ARG A 16 -5.55 -1.57 -1.69
CA ARG A 16 -6.85 -0.87 -1.84
C ARG A 16 -7.92 -1.77 -2.45
N GLU A 17 -7.55 -2.61 -3.42
CA GLU A 17 -8.48 -3.58 -4.01
C GLU A 17 -8.95 -4.59 -2.96
N VAL A 18 -8.03 -5.16 -2.18
CA VAL A 18 -8.36 -6.08 -1.08
C VAL A 18 -9.27 -5.41 -0.05
N ALA A 19 -8.96 -4.19 0.38
CA ALA A 19 -9.75 -3.45 1.35
C ALA A 19 -11.20 -3.17 0.87
N ARG A 20 -11.39 -3.05 -0.46
CA ARG A 20 -12.71 -2.83 -1.08
C ARG A 20 -13.52 -4.10 -1.28
N THR A 21 -12.86 -5.23 -1.48
CA THR A 21 -13.50 -6.49 -1.89
C THR A 21 -13.66 -7.49 -0.76
N THR A 22 -12.89 -7.36 0.32
CA THR A 22 -12.98 -8.28 1.46
C THR A 22 -14.17 -7.95 2.37
N GLU A 23 -14.88 -8.99 2.80
CA GLU A 23 -15.94 -8.89 3.81
C GLU A 23 -15.41 -9.10 5.25
N ASN A 24 -14.17 -9.59 5.39
CA ASN A 24 -13.57 -9.80 6.70
C ASN A 24 -13.06 -8.47 7.27
N PRO A 25 -13.58 -8.00 8.44
CA PRO A 25 -13.23 -6.69 8.98
C PRO A 25 -11.75 -6.60 9.38
N THR A 26 -11.15 -7.68 9.89
CA THR A 26 -9.72 -7.72 10.22
C THR A 26 -8.85 -7.61 8.97
N THR A 27 -9.21 -8.34 7.91
CA THR A 27 -8.49 -8.26 6.62
C THR A 27 -8.61 -6.86 6.02
N LYS A 28 -9.79 -6.22 6.13
CA LYS A 28 -9.99 -4.85 5.68
C LYS A 28 -9.08 -3.87 6.40
N SER A 29 -9.07 -3.88 7.74
CA SER A 29 -8.21 -2.98 8.53
C SER A 29 -6.71 -3.21 8.26
N LEU A 30 -6.30 -4.47 8.09
CA LEU A 30 -4.92 -4.79 7.72
C LEU A 30 -4.58 -4.23 6.33
N ALA A 31 -5.45 -4.42 5.34
CA ALA A 31 -5.23 -3.93 3.99
C ALA A 31 -5.15 -2.39 3.96
N GLU A 32 -6.02 -1.69 4.69
CA GLU A 32 -5.98 -0.23 4.83
C GLU A 32 -4.66 0.25 5.46
N GLY A 33 -4.17 -0.44 6.52
CA GLY A 33 -2.87 -0.15 7.12
C GLY A 33 -1.69 -0.36 6.15
N LEU A 34 -1.76 -1.40 5.32
CA LEU A 34 -0.73 -1.69 4.31
C LEU A 34 -0.75 -0.68 3.15
N VAL A 35 -1.92 -0.10 2.80
CA VAL A 35 -1.99 1.04 1.87
C VAL A 35 -1.23 2.23 2.45
N ALA A 36 -1.50 2.59 3.70
CA ALA A 36 -0.84 3.72 4.35
C ALA A 36 0.69 3.52 4.43
N LEU A 37 1.14 2.30 4.72
CA LEU A 37 2.57 1.96 4.73
C LEU A 37 3.21 2.10 3.34
N ALA A 38 2.55 1.58 2.29
CA ALA A 38 3.07 1.69 0.93
C ALA A 38 3.17 3.16 0.48
N GLU A 39 2.20 4.00 0.84
CA GLU A 39 2.26 5.45 0.58
C GLU A 39 3.39 6.14 1.35
N ALA A 40 3.63 5.78 2.60
CA ALA A 40 4.74 6.31 3.39
C ALA A 40 6.11 5.92 2.76
N VAL A 41 6.27 4.67 2.34
CA VAL A 41 7.48 4.21 1.65
C VAL A 41 7.70 4.95 0.33
N ARG A 42 6.62 5.21 -0.42
CA ARG A 42 6.69 6.06 -1.61
C ARG A 42 7.18 7.47 -1.27
N GLY A 43 6.64 8.08 -0.20
CA GLY A 43 7.06 9.39 0.26
C GLY A 43 8.56 9.44 0.54
N LEU A 44 9.07 8.49 1.33
CA LEU A 44 10.50 8.37 1.63
C LEU A 44 11.37 8.22 0.38
N ALA A 45 10.91 7.46 -0.61
CA ALA A 45 11.64 7.25 -1.86
C ALA A 45 11.67 8.50 -2.77
N GLN A 46 10.77 9.48 -2.55
CA GLN A 46 10.78 10.75 -3.29
C GLN A 46 11.58 11.85 -2.58
N GLU A 47 11.92 11.65 -1.31
CA GLU A 47 12.74 12.58 -0.50
C GLU A 47 14.25 12.30 -0.60
N SER A 48 14.62 11.10 -1.07
CA SER A 48 16.01 10.63 -1.25
C SER A 48 16.53 10.86 -2.67
#